data_AF-A0A836X2D0-F1
#
_entry.id   AF-A0A836X2D0-F1
#
_cell.length_a   1.000
_cell.length_b   1.000
_cell.length_c   1.000
_cell.angle_alpha   90.00
_cell.angle_beta   90.00
_cell.angle_gamma   90.00
#
_symmetry.space_group_name_H-M   'P 1'
#
loop_
_entity.id
_entity.type
_entity.pdbx_description
1 polymer ?
#
loop_
_entity_poly.entity_id
_entity_poly.type
_entity_poly.pdbx_seq_one_letter_code
_entity_poly.pdbx_strand_id
1 'polypeptide(L)'
;MVDEPHTTSPVNAILFRTGRFSLLSQGGFWLSETPHVTGSSSWDSACVRLANWVRLRDRETGVDFRYVNTHLDHVGQTAREEQARLIVEDAAAYPARYPQLLTGDMNCDGANAALEGFRQGGWKDTHAALHG
;
A
#
# COMPACT_ATOMS: atom_id res chain seq x y z
N MET A 1 -11.93 7.94 14.52
CA MET A 1 -11.43 6.55 14.66
C MET A 1 -9.91 6.58 14.87
N VAL A 2 -9.29 5.56 15.50
CA VAL A 2 -7.84 5.56 15.80
C VAL A 2 -6.96 5.51 14.53
N ASP A 3 -7.53 5.09 13.40
CA ASP A 3 -6.82 4.91 12.11
C ASP A 3 -7.16 5.98 11.05
N GLU A 4 -7.75 7.10 11.44
CA GLU A 4 -7.98 8.21 10.51
C GLU A 4 -6.87 9.27 10.63
N PRO A 5 -6.35 9.82 9.51
CA PRO A 5 -5.28 10.82 9.53
C PRO A 5 -5.70 12.21 10.06
N HIS A 6 -6.70 12.27 10.94
CA HIS A 6 -7.16 13.50 11.61
C HIS A 6 -6.28 13.92 12.79
N THR A 7 -5.25 13.15 13.13
CA THR A 7 -4.38 13.38 14.29
C THR A 7 -2.91 13.37 13.90
N THR A 8 -2.05 13.93 14.75
CA THR A 8 -0.57 13.91 14.63
C THR A 8 0.04 12.50 14.74
N SER A 9 -0.78 11.45 14.84
CA SER A 9 -0.33 10.06 14.96
C SER A 9 -0.04 9.47 13.58
N PRO A 10 1.13 8.83 13.37
CA PRO A 10 1.43 8.18 12.12
C PRO A 10 0.53 6.96 11.92
N VAL A 11 -0.28 6.98 10.87
CA VAL A 11 -1.07 5.83 10.42
C VAL A 11 -0.29 5.05 9.35
N ASN A 12 -0.56 3.75 9.20
CA ASN A 12 0.09 2.87 8.23
C ASN A 12 1.64 2.93 8.30
N ALA A 13 2.19 3.02 9.51
CA ALA A 13 3.63 3.15 9.73
C ALA A 13 4.41 1.91 9.25
N ILE A 14 5.57 2.14 8.64
CA ILE A 14 6.50 1.08 8.24
C ILE A 14 7.71 1.16 9.18
N LEU A 15 7.83 0.17 10.06
CA LEU A 15 8.98 0.03 10.94
C LEU A 15 9.96 -0.98 10.35
N PHE A 16 11.25 -0.66 10.36
CA PHE A 16 12.29 -1.55 9.86
C PHE A 16 13.55 -1.47 10.73
N ARG A 17 14.35 -2.55 10.73
CA ARG A 17 15.59 -2.64 11.50
C ARG A 17 16.71 -1.88 10.80
N THR A 18 17.10 -0.72 11.33
CA THR A 18 18.15 0.14 10.77
C THR A 18 19.54 -0.49 10.73
N GLY A 19 19.80 -1.48 11.59
CA GLY A 19 21.03 -2.28 11.54
C GLY A 19 21.15 -3.13 10.27
N ARG A 20 20.03 -3.54 9.67
CA ARG A 20 19.99 -4.36 8.46
C ARG A 20 19.62 -3.57 7.22
N PHE A 21 18.72 -2.60 7.32
CA PHE A 21 18.20 -1.87 6.17
C PHE A 21 18.60 -0.40 6.19
N SER A 22 19.08 0.10 5.05
CA SER A 22 19.30 1.53 4.82
C SER A 22 18.10 2.14 4.10
N LEU A 23 17.61 3.27 4.60
CA LEU A 23 16.58 4.05 3.92
C LEU A 23 17.17 4.76 2.69
N LEU A 24 16.62 4.49 1.52
CA LEU A 24 16.99 5.15 0.26
C LEU A 24 16.08 6.35 -0.02
N SER A 25 14.78 6.18 0.18
CA SER A 25 13.76 7.23 0.04
C SER A 25 12.46 6.77 0.68
N GLN A 26 11.55 7.69 0.99
CA GLN A 26 10.23 7.40 1.53
C GLN A 26 9.20 8.36 0.96
N GLY A 27 7.93 8.00 1.09
CA GLY A 27 6.82 8.87 0.75
C GLY A 27 5.48 8.23 1.08
N GLY A 28 4.43 8.88 0.60
CA GLY A 28 3.07 8.37 0.69
C GLY A 28 2.17 9.20 -0.19
N PHE A 29 0.97 8.69 -0.42
CA PHE A 29 -0.07 9.36 -1.20
C PHE A 29 -1.44 9.00 -0.65
N TRP A 30 -2.38 9.94 -0.79
CA TRP A 30 -3.77 9.73 -0.41
C TRP A 30 -4.46 8.88 -1.46
N LEU A 31 -5.28 7.93 -1.04
CA LEU A 31 -5.99 7.04 -1.95
C LEU A 31 -7.31 7.69 -2.36
N SER A 32 -7.19 8.64 -3.29
CA SER A 32 -8.29 9.43 -3.84
C SER A 32 -7.98 9.85 -5.28
N GLU A 33 -8.92 10.51 -5.95
CA GLU A 33 -8.72 11.08 -7.29
C GLU A 33 -7.66 12.21 -7.30
N THR A 34 -7.31 12.75 -6.11
CA THR A 34 -6.29 13.79 -5.95
C THR A 34 -5.20 13.33 -4.96
N PRO A 35 -4.37 12.34 -5.34
CA PRO A 35 -3.49 11.62 -4.41
C PRO A 35 -2.36 12.47 -3.81
N HIS A 36 -2.13 13.67 -4.36
CA HIS A 36 -1.14 14.64 -3.90
C HIS A 36 -1.75 15.75 -3.01
N VAL A 37 -3.08 15.80 -2.87
CA VAL A 37 -3.78 16.77 -2.04
C VAL A 37 -3.92 16.18 -0.64
N THR A 38 -3.32 16.84 0.36
CA THR A 38 -3.36 16.38 1.75
C THR A 38 -4.79 16.20 2.24
N GLY A 39 -5.10 15.02 2.77
CA GLY A 39 -6.40 14.73 3.38
C GLY A 39 -7.52 14.50 2.37
N SER A 40 -7.21 14.34 1.09
CA SER A 40 -8.22 14.08 0.07
C SER A 40 -8.89 12.71 0.26
N SER A 41 -10.18 12.67 -0.05
CA SER A 41 -11.03 11.48 -0.04
C SER A 41 -11.91 11.52 -1.29
N SER A 42 -12.13 10.38 -1.93
CA SER A 42 -12.91 10.25 -3.17
C SER A 42 -13.82 9.02 -3.12
N TRP A 43 -14.67 8.90 -4.14
CA TRP A 43 -15.65 7.82 -4.30
C TRP A 43 -16.59 7.74 -3.09
N ASP A 44 -16.88 6.54 -2.62
CA ASP A 44 -17.70 6.25 -1.44
C ASP A 44 -16.85 5.97 -0.18
N SER A 45 -15.62 6.50 -0.11
CA SER A 45 -14.71 6.28 1.03
C SER A 45 -15.27 6.91 2.30
N ALA A 46 -15.44 6.10 3.35
CA ALA A 46 -15.97 6.57 4.64
C ALA A 46 -14.95 7.40 5.42
N CYS A 47 -13.66 7.18 5.18
CA CYS A 47 -12.60 7.98 5.76
C CYS A 47 -11.44 8.22 4.79
N VAL A 48 -10.56 9.17 5.16
CA VAL A 48 -9.35 9.46 4.39
C VAL A 48 -8.40 8.26 4.51
N ARG A 49 -8.01 7.68 3.37
CA ARG A 49 -7.05 6.57 3.29
C ARG A 49 -5.76 7.00 2.58
N LEU A 50 -4.66 6.33 2.90
CA LEU A 50 -3.35 6.57 2.28
C LEU A 50 -2.51 5.30 2.22
N ALA A 51 -1.61 5.26 1.25
CA ALA A 51 -0.53 4.29 1.19
C ALA A 51 0.80 4.97 1.51
N ASN A 52 1.53 4.44 2.48
CA ASN A 52 2.90 4.85 2.78
C ASN A 52 3.86 3.86 2.14
N TRP A 53 5.04 4.34 1.76
CA TRP A 53 6.07 3.48 1.21
C TRP A 53 7.47 3.92 1.61
N VAL A 54 8.37 2.94 1.67
CA VAL A 54 9.81 3.14 1.83
C VAL A 54 10.55 2.35 0.76
N ARG A 55 11.65 2.91 0.28
CA ARG A 55 12.65 2.19 -0.49
C ARG A 55 13.83 1.90 0.41
N LEU A 56 14.19 0.63 0.51
CA LEU A 56 15.21 0.15 1.41
C LEU A 56 16.28 -0.58 0.62
N ARG A 57 17.52 -0.46 1.08
CA ARG A 57 18.63 -1.35 0.71
C ARG A 57 18.89 -2.31 1.85
N ASP A 58 18.83 -3.62 1.59
CA ASP A 58 19.32 -4.62 2.52
C ASP A 58 20.86 -4.60 2.53
N ARG A 59 21.46 -4.32 3.69
CA ARG A 59 22.91 -4.23 3.85
C ARG A 59 23.60 -5.59 3.74
N GLU A 60 22.88 -6.68 3.99
CA GLU A 60 23.43 -8.04 3.95
C GLU A 60 23.52 -8.54 2.50
N THR A 61 22.49 -8.26 1.69
CA THR A 61 22.39 -8.80 0.31
C THR A 61 22.73 -7.78 -0.77
N GLY A 62 22.74 -6.49 -0.44
CA GLY A 62 22.89 -5.39 -1.40
C GLY A 62 21.66 -5.13 -2.25
N VAL A 63 20.55 -5.86 -2.03
CA VAL A 63 19.32 -5.74 -2.81
C VAL A 63 18.53 -4.50 -2.40
N ASP A 64 18.08 -3.74 -3.41
CA ASP A 64 17.13 -2.66 -3.26
C ASP A 64 15.71 -3.17 -3.47
N PHE A 65 14.78 -2.76 -2.60
CA PHE A 65 13.37 -3.10 -2.73
C PHE A 65 12.49 -1.93 -2.25
N ARG A 66 11.19 -2.01 -2.54
CA ARG A 66 10.17 -1.09 -2.04
C ARG A 66 9.21 -1.86 -1.15
N TYR A 67 8.82 -1.24 -0.05
CA TYR A 67 7.81 -1.74 0.86
C TYR A 67 6.68 -0.72 0.92
N VAL A 68 5.45 -1.15 0.68
CA VAL A 68 4.24 -0.33 0.67
C VAL A 68 3.31 -0.88 1.75
N ASN A 69 2.73 0.01 2.54
CA ASN A 69 1.75 -0.34 3.56
C ASN A 69 0.50 0.54 3.44
N THR A 70 -0.67 -0.08 3.49
CA THR A 70 -1.96 0.59 3.30
C THR A 70 -3.03 0.11 4.29
N HIS A 71 -4.16 0.81 4.30
CA HIS A 71 -5.38 0.40 4.96
C HIS A 71 -6.55 0.88 4.08
N LEU A 72 -7.21 -0.04 3.38
CA LEU A 72 -8.28 0.29 2.43
C LEU A 72 -9.60 0.64 3.14
N ASP A 73 -10.53 1.26 2.42
CA ASP A 73 -11.80 1.65 3.00
C ASP A 73 -12.61 0.45 3.55
N HIS A 74 -13.25 0.63 4.70
CA HIS A 74 -13.98 -0.44 5.38
C HIS A 74 -15.47 -0.45 5.02
N VAL A 75 -16.00 0.63 4.43
CA VAL A 75 -17.42 0.79 4.09
C VAL A 75 -17.61 0.75 2.57
N GLY A 76 -16.96 1.66 1.85
CA GLY A 76 -17.11 1.87 0.41
C GLY A 76 -16.44 0.78 -0.42
N GLN A 77 -17.25 0.02 -1.17
CA GLN A 77 -16.72 -1.02 -2.05
C GLN A 77 -16.05 -0.40 -3.29
N THR A 78 -16.64 0.65 -3.86
CA THR A 78 -16.03 1.34 -5.01
C THR A 78 -14.70 1.98 -4.60
N ALA A 79 -14.64 2.56 -3.40
CA ALA A 79 -13.42 3.09 -2.83
C ALA A 79 -12.36 1.99 -2.69
N ARG A 80 -12.66 0.82 -2.09
CA ARG A 80 -11.67 -0.27 -2.01
C ARG A 80 -11.07 -0.66 -3.36
N GLU A 81 -11.91 -0.81 -4.38
CA GLU A 81 -11.48 -1.18 -5.73
C GLU A 81 -10.60 -0.10 -6.37
N GLU A 82 -11.03 1.16 -6.32
CA GLU A 82 -10.27 2.28 -6.90
C GLU A 82 -8.97 2.57 -6.13
N GLN A 83 -8.99 2.43 -4.80
CA GLN A 83 -7.81 2.54 -3.95
C GLN A 83 -6.80 1.44 -4.29
N ALA A 84 -7.25 0.20 -4.50
CA ALA A 84 -6.38 -0.89 -4.96
C ALA A 84 -5.82 -0.61 -6.37
N ARG A 85 -6.67 -0.12 -7.28
CA ARG A 85 -6.27 0.28 -8.64
C ARG A 85 -5.17 1.35 -8.62
N LEU A 86 -5.28 2.37 -7.78
CA LEU A 86 -4.25 3.41 -7.64
C LEU A 86 -2.91 2.86 -7.13
N ILE A 87 -2.93 1.92 -6.19
CA ILE A 87 -1.70 1.29 -5.69
C ILE A 87 -1.05 0.45 -6.80
N VAL A 88 -1.83 -0.24 -7.63
CA VAL A 88 -1.34 -0.95 -8.82
C VAL A 88 -0.71 0.02 -9.83
N GLU A 89 -1.35 1.16 -10.08
CA GLU A 89 -0.86 2.20 -10.98
C GLU A 89 0.46 2.82 -10.49
N ASP A 90 0.56 3.15 -9.20
CA ASP A 90 1.78 3.64 -8.57
C ASP A 90 2.91 2.59 -8.61
N ALA A 91 2.58 1.30 -8.41
CA ALA A 91 3.57 0.22 -8.51
C ALA A 91 4.12 0.05 -9.93
N ALA A 92 3.32 0.33 -10.96
CA ALA A 92 3.71 0.22 -12.37
C ALA A 92 4.74 1.29 -12.80
N ALA A 93 4.91 2.36 -12.02
CA ALA A 93 5.98 3.35 -12.25
C ALA A 93 7.39 2.79 -12.01
N TYR A 94 7.49 1.62 -11.36
CA TYR A 94 8.75 0.92 -11.12
C TYR A 94 9.01 -0.14 -12.20
N PRO A 95 10.29 -0.44 -12.53
CA PRO A 95 10.60 -1.54 -13.43
C PRO A 95 10.03 -2.86 -12.91
N ALA A 96 9.47 -3.71 -13.78
CA ALA A 96 8.84 -4.98 -13.40
C ALA A 96 9.74 -5.92 -12.56
N ARG A 97 11.08 -5.81 -12.71
CA ARG A 97 12.06 -6.59 -11.93
C ARG A 97 12.40 -5.99 -10.57
N TYR A 98 11.95 -4.77 -10.27
CA TYR A 98 12.24 -4.11 -9.00
C TYR A 98 11.38 -4.75 -7.91
N PRO A 99 11.97 -5.35 -6.86
CA PRO A 99 11.18 -6.05 -5.85
C PRO A 99 10.29 -5.07 -5.08
N GLN A 100 9.00 -5.37 -5.03
CA GLN A 100 8.01 -4.61 -4.28
C GLN A 100 7.25 -5.56 -3.34
N LEU A 101 7.01 -5.10 -2.11
CA LEU A 101 6.14 -5.76 -1.14
C LEU A 101 5.00 -4.82 -0.81
N LEU A 102 3.78 -5.34 -0.78
CA LEU A 102 2.59 -4.64 -0.35
C LEU A 102 2.02 -5.36 0.87
N THR A 103 1.81 -4.60 1.94
CA THR A 103 1.09 -5.06 3.12
C THR A 103 -0.02 -4.08 3.46
N GLY A 104 -0.90 -4.50 4.36
CA GLY A 104 -1.95 -3.64 4.86
C GLY A 104 -3.17 -4.42 5.28
N ASP A 105 -4.13 -3.69 5.80
CA ASP A 105 -5.49 -4.19 5.98
C ASP A 105 -6.34 -3.79 4.77
N MET A 106 -6.78 -4.79 4.01
CA MET A 106 -7.60 -4.54 2.81
C MET A 106 -9.10 -4.42 3.14
N ASN A 107 -9.51 -4.61 4.41
CA ASN A 107 -10.91 -4.63 4.87
C ASN A 107 -11.84 -5.56 4.08
N CYS A 108 -11.29 -6.62 3.51
CA CYS A 108 -12.08 -7.60 2.78
C CYS A 108 -11.38 -8.96 2.72
N ASP A 109 -12.15 -9.98 2.35
CA ASP A 109 -11.64 -11.33 2.15
C ASP A 109 -10.92 -11.49 0.80
N GLY A 110 -10.32 -12.66 0.59
CA GLY A 110 -9.55 -12.96 -0.61
C GLY A 110 -10.36 -13.03 -1.91
N ALA A 111 -11.69 -13.10 -1.85
CA ALA A 111 -12.58 -13.14 -3.02
C ALA A 111 -13.05 -11.75 -3.47
N ASN A 112 -12.77 -10.70 -2.68
CA ASN A 112 -13.18 -9.35 -3.02
C ASN A 112 -12.47 -8.82 -4.29
N ALA A 113 -13.20 -8.03 -5.08
CA ALA A 113 -12.72 -7.46 -6.34
C ALA A 113 -11.47 -6.58 -6.18
N ALA A 114 -11.28 -5.93 -5.02
CA ALA A 114 -10.06 -5.18 -4.73
C ALA A 114 -8.80 -6.07 -4.72
N LEU A 115 -8.91 -7.29 -4.16
CA LEU A 115 -7.82 -8.26 -4.14
C LEU A 115 -7.57 -8.84 -5.53
N GLU A 116 -8.63 -9.05 -6.31
CA GLU A 116 -8.50 -9.44 -7.71
C GLU A 116 -7.79 -8.37 -8.55
N GLY A 117 -8.09 -7.08 -8.32
CA GLY A 117 -7.38 -5.96 -8.94
C GLY A 117 -5.87 -6.00 -8.67
N PHE A 118 -5.45 -6.31 -7.44
CA PHE A 118 -4.03 -6.51 -7.13
C PHE A 118 -3.41 -7.67 -7.92
N ARG A 119 -4.10 -8.81 -8.00
CA ARG A 119 -3.62 -9.99 -8.75
C ARG A 119 -3.47 -9.69 -10.24
N GLN A 120 -4.43 -9.02 -10.84
CA GLN A 120 -4.38 -8.58 -12.23
C GLN A 120 -3.26 -7.55 -12.47
N GLY A 121 -2.96 -6.72 -11.45
CA GLY A 121 -1.80 -5.84 -11.41
C GLY A 121 -0.45 -6.54 -11.25
N GLY A 122 -0.42 -7.88 -11.16
CA GLY A 122 0.79 -8.68 -11.06
C GLY A 122 1.26 -8.97 -9.63
N TRP A 123 0.51 -8.53 -8.61
CA TRP A 123 0.79 -8.90 -7.22
C TRP A 123 0.51 -10.37 -6.98
N LYS A 124 1.34 -11.01 -6.16
CA LYS A 124 1.19 -12.41 -5.75
C LYS A 124 0.90 -12.48 -4.26
N ASP A 125 -0.22 -13.09 -3.92
CA ASP A 125 -0.59 -13.36 -2.54
C ASP A 125 0.40 -14.37 -1.92
N THR A 126 1.08 -13.96 -0.85
CA THR A 126 2.11 -14.79 -0.19
C THR A 126 1.53 -16.00 0.52
N HIS A 127 0.31 -15.92 1.04
CA HIS A 127 -0.36 -17.05 1.67
C HIS A 127 -0.76 -18.08 0.61
N ALA A 128 -1.45 -17.65 -0.45
CA ALA A 128 -1.85 -18.55 -1.54
C ALA A 128 -0.62 -19.18 -2.23
N ALA A 129 0.47 -18.43 -2.40
CA ALA A 129 1.71 -18.95 -2.96
C ALA A 129 2.36 -20.07 -2.13
N LEU A 130 2.11 -20.12 -0.81
CA LEU A 130 2.64 -21.14 0.09
C LEU A 130 1.68 -22.30 0.36
N HIS A 131 0.37 -22.06 0.26
CA HIS A 131 -0.65 -23.02 0.70
C HIS A 131 -1.52 -23.60 -0.42
N GLY A 132 -1.40 -23.10 -1.65
CA GLY A 132 -2.33 -23.44 -2.75
C GLY A 132 -3.69 -22.80 -2.57
#